data_AF-A0A957Z7L2-F1
#
_entry.id   AF-A0A957Z7L2-F1
#
_cell.length_a   1.000
_cell.length_b   1.000
_cell.length_c   1.000
_cell.angle_alpha   90.00
_cell.angle_beta   90.00
_cell.angle_gamma   90.00
#
_symmetry.space_group_name_H-M   'P 1'
#
loop_
_entity.id
_entity.type
_entity.pdbx_description
1 polymer ?
#
loop_
_entity_poly.entity_id
_entity_poly.type
_entity_poly.pdbx_seq_one_letter_code
_entity_poly.pdbx_strand_id
1 'polypeptide(L)' 'ECEVYMVRISYDQKPYRKLMMNTWGAQVYPSPSDRTNAGRQILAQDPDSPGSLGIAISEAVEIA' A
#
# COMPACT_ATOMS: atom_id res chain seq x y z
N GLU A 1 4.08 -14.09 8.54
CA GLU A 1 4.55 -12.86 7.87
C GLU A 1 3.34 -11.97 7.60
N CYS A 2 3.41 -10.66 7.81
CA CYS A 2 2.27 -9.75 7.66
C CYS A 2 2.64 -8.64 6.68
N GLU A 3 2.02 -8.62 5.51
CA GLU A 3 2.14 -7.54 4.55
C GLU A 3 0.97 -6.55 4.71
N VAL A 4 1.27 -5.26 4.71
CA VAL A 4 0.29 -4.18 4.85
C VAL A 4 0.38 -3.27 3.64
N TYR A 5 -0.71 -3.17 2.89
CA TYR A 5 -0.88 -2.21 1.81
C TYR A 5 -1.51 -0.92 2.36
N MET A 6 -0.68 0.09 2.60
CA MET A 6 -1.09 1.36 3.19
C MET A 6 -1.31 2.41 2.11
N VAL A 7 -2.49 3.03 2.07
CA VAL A 7 -2.80 4.12 1.11
C VAL A 7 -1.67 5.15 1.05
N ARG A 8 -1.15 5.45 -0.15
CA ARG A 8 0.09 6.22 -0.37
C ARG A 8 0.11 7.55 0.36
N ILE A 9 -0.94 8.36 0.23
CA ILE A 9 -0.98 9.65 0.95
C ILE A 9 -0.89 9.48 2.48
N SER A 10 -1.46 8.40 3.03
CA SER A 10 -1.33 8.09 4.47
C SER A 10 0.05 7.51 4.81
N TYR A 11 0.66 6.73 3.92
CA TYR A 11 2.03 6.22 4.09
C TYR A 11 3.03 7.37 4.28
N ASP A 12 2.85 8.46 3.51
CA ASP A 12 3.73 9.63 3.54
C ASP A 12 3.38 10.58 4.71
N GLN A 13 2.10 10.88 4.91
CA GLN A 13 1.68 11.88 5.90
C GLN A 13 1.57 11.35 7.34
N LYS A 14 1.46 10.02 7.53
CA LYS A 14 1.27 9.39 8.86
C LYS A 14 2.39 8.38 9.18
N PRO A 15 3.68 8.79 9.17
CA PRO A 15 4.82 7.88 9.25
C PRO A 15 4.90 7.08 10.56
N TYR A 16 4.36 7.60 11.67
CA TYR A 16 4.42 6.91 12.96
C TYR A 16 3.57 5.64 13.02
N ARG A 17 2.46 5.57 12.27
CA ARG A 17 1.68 4.32 12.17
C ARG A 17 2.46 3.25 11.42
N LYS A 18 3.13 3.64 10.32
CA LYS A 18 4.05 2.76 9.59
C LYS A 18 5.19 2.27 10.49
N LEU A 19 5.82 3.18 11.24
CA LEU A 19 6.89 2.81 12.17
C LEU A 19 6.41 1.80 13.21
N MET A 20 5.24 2.02 13.81
CA MET A 20 4.64 1.09 14.78
C MET A 20 4.40 -0.30 14.16
N MET A 21 3.84 -0.36 12.94
CA MET A 21 3.62 -1.63 12.23
C MET A 21 4.94 -2.36 11.95
N ASN A 22 5.96 -1.64 11.48
CA ASN A 22 7.30 -2.21 11.24
C ASN A 22 7.93 -2.76 12.54
N THR A 23 7.77 -2.06 13.67
CA THR A 23 8.26 -2.54 14.99
C THR A 23 7.62 -3.87 15.40
N TRP A 24 6.40 -4.16 14.95
CA TRP A 24 5.73 -5.45 15.16
C TRP A 24 6.05 -6.50 14.09
N GLY A 25 6.98 -6.21 13.18
CA GLY A 25 7.44 -7.14 12.15
C GLY A 25 6.58 -7.17 10.88
N ALA A 26 5.67 -6.21 10.69
CA ALA A 26 4.95 -6.09 9.43
C ALA A 26 5.81 -5.43 8.33
N GLN A 27 5.62 -5.84 7.08
CA GLN A 27 6.16 -5.17 5.91
C GLN A 27 5.09 -4.23 5.35
N VAL A 28 5.36 -2.92 5.34
CA VAL A 28 4.37 -1.90 4.92
C VAL A 28 4.75 -1.33 3.56
N TYR A 29 3.85 -1.49 2.58
CA TYR A 29 4.01 -1.00 1.21
C TYR A 29 3.02 0.15 0.92
N PRO A 30 3.44 1.20 0.21
CA PRO A 30 2.53 2.24 -0.24
C PRO A 30 1.63 1.72 -1.37
N SER A 31 0.32 1.84 -1.22
CA SER A 31 -0.69 1.50 -2.23
C SER A 31 -1.15 2.76 -2.98
N PRO A 32 -1.08 2.82 -4.32
CA PRO A 32 -0.83 1.70 -5.24
C PRO A 32 0.65 1.28 -5.27
N SER A 33 0.92 -0.03 -5.37
CA SER A 33 2.28 -0.60 -5.42
C SER A 33 2.59 -1.29 -6.75
N ASP A 34 3.87 -1.55 -7.03
CA ASP A 34 4.32 -2.34 -8.19
C ASP A 34 4.30 -3.86 -7.94
N ARG A 35 3.89 -4.30 -6.74
CA ARG A 35 3.91 -5.70 -6.30
C ARG A 35 2.73 -6.51 -6.85
N THR A 36 1.63 -5.84 -7.18
CA THR A 36 0.37 -6.49 -7.61
C THR A 36 -0.03 -6.05 -9.01
N ASN A 37 -0.86 -6.83 -9.70
CA ASN A 37 -1.44 -6.41 -10.98
C ASN A 37 -2.42 -5.26 -10.78
N ALA A 38 -3.21 -5.28 -9.71
CA ALA A 38 -4.09 -4.17 -9.34
C ALA A 38 -3.32 -2.85 -9.20
N GLY A 39 -2.23 -2.86 -8.43
CA GLY A 39 -1.38 -1.69 -8.23
C GLY A 39 -0.70 -1.23 -9.52
N ARG A 40 -0.10 -2.15 -10.30
CA ARG A 40 0.53 -1.84 -11.59
C ARG A 40 -0.45 -1.22 -12.60
N GLN A 41 -1.69 -1.70 -12.66
CA GLN A 41 -2.73 -1.14 -13.55
C GLN A 41 -3.10 0.29 -13.18
N ILE A 42 -3.18 0.60 -11.88
CA ILE A 42 -3.43 1.97 -11.41
C ILE A 42 -2.23 2.86 -11.71
N LEU A 43 -1.00 2.42 -11.40
CA LEU A 43 0.21 3.20 -11.67
C LEU A 43 0.46 3.45 -13.16
N ALA A 44 0.01 2.55 -14.05
CA ALA A 44 0.06 2.77 -15.49
C ALA A 44 -0.89 3.88 -15.97
N GLN A 45 -2.00 4.12 -15.26
CA GLN A 45 -2.98 5.16 -15.58
C GLN A 45 -2.64 6.49 -14.89
N ASP A 46 -2.20 6.42 -13.63
CA ASP A 46 -1.84 7.54 -12.78
C ASP A 46 -0.60 7.18 -11.92
N PRO A 47 0.61 7.47 -12.42
CA PRO A 47 1.85 7.16 -11.72
C PRO A 47 1.98 7.83 -10.35
N ASP A 48 1.35 8.99 -10.17
CA ASP A 48 1.40 9.81 -8.95
C ASP A 48 0.16 9.60 -8.07
N SER A 49 -0.62 8.55 -8.33
CA SER A 49 -1.87 8.29 -7.64
C SER A 49 -1.71 8.32 -6.11
N PRO A 50 -2.48 9.15 -5.37
CA PRO A 50 -2.41 9.21 -3.92
C PRO A 50 -2.95 7.95 -3.24
N GLY A 51 -3.54 7.04 -4.02
CA GLY A 51 -4.17 5.81 -3.57
C GLY A 51 -5.56 6.02 -2.98
N SER A 52 -6.22 4.91 -2.69
CA SER A 52 -7.49 4.87 -1.96
C SER A 52 -7.58 3.59 -1.13
N LEU A 53 -8.50 3.57 -0.17
CA LEU A 53 -8.76 2.36 0.61
C LEU A 53 -9.19 1.18 -0.28
N GLY A 54 -9.97 1.44 -1.34
CA GLY A 54 -10.40 0.41 -2.27
C GLY A 54 -9.22 -0.24 -3.00
N ILE A 55 -8.28 0.57 -3.49
CA ILE A 55 -7.07 0.08 -4.16
C ILE A 55 -6.23 -0.76 -3.19
N ALA A 56 -6.02 -0.28 -1.96
CA ALA A 56 -5.27 -0.99 -0.94
C ALA A 56 -5.91 -2.35 -0.57
N ILE A 57 -7.24 -2.43 -0.49
CA ILE A 57 -7.96 -3.71 -0.28
C ILE A 57 -7.76 -4.63 -1.48
N SER A 58 -7.89 -4.13 -2.70
CA SER A 58 -7.68 -4.94 -3.91
C SER A 58 -6.28 -5.53 -3.97
N GLU A 59 -5.25 -4.75 -3.64
CA GLU A 59 -3.87 -5.26 -3.58
C GLU A 59 -3.67 -6.30 -2.47
N ALA A 60 -4.21 -6.04 -1.27
CA ALA A 60 -4.09 -6.96 -0.15
C ALA A 60 -4.78 -8.31 -0.43
N VAL A 61 -5.92 -8.30 -1.15
CA VAL A 61 -6.65 -9.52 -1.54
C VAL A 61 -5.92 -10.28 -2.66
N GLU A 62 -5.22 -9.60 -3.57
CA GLU A 62 -4.48 -10.27 -4.66
C GLU A 62 -3.33 -11.15 -4.14
N ILE A 63 -2.74 -10.79 -3.00
CA ILE A 63 -1.56 -11.44 -2.41
C ILE A 63 -1.91 -12.46 -1.33
N ALA A 64 -3.13 -12.39 -0.77
CA ALA A 64 -3.64 -13.30 0.26
C ALA A 64 -3.91 -14.71 -0.29
#